data_AF-A0A3Q1JJW2-F1
#
_entry.id   AF-A0A3Q1JJW2-F1
#
_cell.length_a   1.000
_cell.length_b   1.000
_cell.length_c   1.000
_cell.angle_alpha   90.00
_cell.angle_beta   90.00
_cell.angle_gamma   90.00
#
_symmetry.space_group_name_H-M   'P 1'
#
loop_
_entity.id
_entity.type
_entity.pdbx_description
1 polymer ?
#
loop_
_entity_poly.entity_id
_entity_poly.type
_entity_poly.pdbx_seq_one_letter_code
_entity_poly.pdbx_strand_id
1 'polypeptide(L)'
;MKHIGTFLFYQVEVLDAKTREQLCFLDKVEPYSTIGDIKSHFYKSHPHWYPARQALKLDPKGKSLRDDDILQNLPVGTTATMYVRDLGPQLGWTMVFLAEYIGPLLTYLLFYFRVPFFYSLRYAFTSSRHPVVTLACACHTFHYAKRLIETIFVHRFSHGTMPLRMIVRNCAYYWGFSAWLAYYINHPLYTPPCNKLCAGHICGTMKCLFVLQMCELGNFSIHLALNNLRGDGSRSRRYPKPTKNPFTWLFFFVSCPNYTYEVGVWVSFTIMTQCMPVALYTLLIFIQMSIWAKGKHKAYSREFKDYPGLRMAIIPLIL
;
A
#
# COMPACT_ATOMS: atom_id res chain seq x y z
N MET A 1 57.60 3.85 5.18
CA MET A 1 56.72 3.21 6.18
C MET A 1 55.34 3.08 5.58
N LYS A 2 54.90 1.86 5.26
CA LYS A 2 53.50 1.59 4.88
C LYS A 2 52.66 1.74 6.16
N HIS A 3 51.67 2.63 6.16
CA HIS A 3 50.63 2.66 7.19
C HIS A 3 49.89 1.32 7.14
N ILE A 4 50.26 0.39 8.01
CA ILE A 4 49.43 -0.78 8.33
C ILE A 4 48.33 -0.24 9.25
N GLY A 5 47.23 0.21 8.64
CA GLY A 5 46.03 0.50 9.41
C GLY A 5 45.54 -0.81 10.01
N THR A 6 45.55 -0.92 11.33
CA THR A 6 44.92 -2.04 12.05
C THR A 6 43.42 -1.98 11.75
N PHE A 7 42.94 -2.79 10.81
CA PHE A 7 41.52 -2.91 10.54
C PHE A 7 40.86 -3.48 11.80
N LEU A 8 40.11 -2.65 12.53
CA LEU A 8 39.32 -3.10 13.67
C LEU A 8 38.15 -3.91 13.13
N PHE A 9 38.13 -5.22 13.37
CA PHE A 9 37.04 -6.10 12.98
C PHE A 9 36.13 -6.37 14.18
N TYR A 10 34.83 -6.54 13.89
CA TYR A 10 33.84 -6.99 14.85
C TYR A 10 33.67 -8.50 14.76
N GLN A 11 33.41 -9.12 15.91
CA GLN A 11 32.91 -10.49 16.00
C GLN A 11 31.40 -10.44 16.18
N VAL A 12 30.65 -11.14 15.32
CA VAL A 12 29.18 -11.20 15.41
C VAL A 12 28.75 -12.61 15.69
N GLU A 13 28.12 -12.81 16.85
CA GLU A 13 27.51 -14.07 17.23
C GLU A 13 26.01 -14.00 16.95
N VAL A 14 25.48 -14.96 16.18
CA VAL A 14 24.05 -15.04 15.85
C VAL A 14 23.46 -16.24 16.58
N LEU A 15 22.53 -15.96 17.50
CA LEU A 15 21.83 -16.92 18.34
C LEU A 15 20.36 -17.06 17.92
N ASP A 16 19.74 -18.21 18.15
CA ASP A 16 18.29 -18.35 18.05
C ASP A 16 17.58 -17.52 19.14
N ALA A 17 16.59 -16.72 18.78
CA ALA A 17 15.91 -15.85 19.73
C ALA A 17 15.10 -16.60 20.82
N LYS A 18 14.77 -17.88 20.60
CA LYS A 18 14.03 -18.73 21.54
C LYS A 18 14.95 -19.69 22.30
N THR A 19 15.74 -20.50 21.59
CA THR A 19 16.58 -21.54 22.22
C THR A 19 17.89 -20.98 22.76
N ARG A 20 18.31 -19.79 22.29
CA ARG A 20 19.63 -19.17 22.56
C ARG A 20 20.81 -20.01 22.08
N GLU A 21 20.55 -21.03 21.26
CA GLU A 21 21.60 -21.81 20.64
C GLU A 21 22.34 -20.96 19.61
N GLN A 22 23.64 -21.16 19.53
CA GLN A 22 24.49 -20.48 18.58
C GLN A 22 24.30 -21.08 17.19
N LEU A 23 23.82 -20.26 16.26
CA LEU A 23 23.52 -20.66 14.89
C LEU A 23 24.67 -20.29 13.95
N CYS A 24 25.31 -19.15 14.18
CA CYS A 24 26.40 -18.69 13.34
C CYS A 24 27.36 -17.79 14.13
N PHE A 25 28.63 -17.80 13.74
CA PHE A 25 29.65 -16.89 14.25
C PHE A 25 30.42 -16.30 13.08
N LEU A 26 30.50 -14.98 13.04
CA LEU A 26 31.23 -14.23 12.03
C LEU A 26 32.42 -13.56 12.75
N ASP A 27 33.63 -14.01 12.44
CA ASP A 27 34.87 -13.63 13.14
C ASP A 27 35.44 -12.28 12.69
N LYS A 28 35.19 -11.89 11.42
CA LYS A 28 35.74 -10.69 10.79
C LYS A 28 34.68 -9.89 10.04
N VAL A 29 33.83 -9.19 10.78
CA VAL A 29 32.83 -8.28 10.21
C VAL A 29 33.38 -6.85 10.21
N GLU A 30 33.25 -6.15 9.08
CA GLU A 30 33.72 -4.78 8.95
C GLU A 30 32.82 -3.83 9.78
N PRO A 31 33.37 -2.79 10.43
CA PRO A 31 32.59 -1.87 11.27
C PRO A 31 31.42 -1.20 10.53
N TYR A 32 31.60 -0.94 9.24
CA TYR A 32 30.62 -0.30 8.37
C TYR A 32 29.67 -1.28 7.68
N SER A 33 29.78 -2.59 7.95
CA SER A 33 28.81 -3.57 7.46
C SER A 33 27.42 -3.25 7.97
N THR A 34 26.44 -3.38 7.09
CA THR A 34 25.04 -3.18 7.42
C THR A 34 24.45 -4.46 8.02
N ILE A 35 23.32 -4.33 8.73
CA ILE A 35 22.56 -5.49 9.18
C ILE A 35 22.09 -6.35 7.99
N GLY A 36 21.79 -5.73 6.84
CA GLY A 36 21.50 -6.45 5.59
C GLY A 36 22.66 -7.33 5.12
N ASP A 37 23.90 -6.87 5.26
CA ASP A 37 25.10 -7.65 4.92
C ASP A 37 25.22 -8.85 5.88
N ILE A 38 25.04 -8.64 7.18
CA ILE A 38 25.08 -9.72 8.18
C ILE A 38 24.01 -10.78 7.89
N LYS A 39 22.78 -10.37 7.56
CA LYS A 39 21.71 -11.30 7.15
C LYS A 39 22.08 -12.09 5.89
N SER A 40 22.76 -11.45 4.95
CA SER A 40 23.21 -12.08 3.70
C SER A 40 24.34 -13.07 3.95
N HIS A 41 25.25 -12.78 4.88
CA HIS A 41 26.25 -13.74 5.36
C HIS A 41 25.60 -14.93 6.04
N PHE A 42 24.66 -14.70 6.94
CA PHE A 42 23.92 -15.77 7.62
C PHE A 42 23.15 -16.68 6.64
N TYR A 43 22.55 -16.09 5.61
CA TYR A 43 21.83 -16.82 4.56
C TYR A 43 22.73 -17.79 3.78
N LYS A 44 24.00 -17.45 3.55
CA LYS A 44 24.95 -18.35 2.87
C LYS A 44 25.11 -19.68 3.63
N SER A 45 25.09 -19.64 4.95
CA SER A 45 25.17 -20.82 5.82
C SER A 45 23.81 -21.49 6.07
N HIS A 46 22.71 -20.72 6.00
CA HIS A 46 21.35 -21.20 6.26
C HIS A 46 20.39 -20.83 5.10
N PRO A 47 20.44 -21.54 3.96
CA PRO A 47 19.70 -21.17 2.75
C PRO A 47 18.16 -21.18 2.87
N HIS A 48 17.60 -21.79 3.92
CA HIS A 48 16.16 -21.76 4.20
C HIS A 48 15.70 -20.44 4.86
N TRP A 49 16.63 -19.64 5.37
CA TRP A 49 16.41 -18.34 6.00
C TRP A 49 16.94 -17.22 5.13
N TYR A 50 16.27 -16.93 4.02
CA TYR A 50 16.60 -15.77 3.18
C TYR A 50 16.46 -14.44 3.95
N PRO A 51 17.21 -13.39 3.58
CA PRO A 51 17.37 -12.19 4.41
C PRO A 51 16.06 -11.56 4.92
N ALA A 52 15.03 -11.44 4.08
CA ALA A 52 13.74 -10.86 4.49
C ALA A 52 13.00 -11.68 5.57
N ARG A 53 13.22 -13.00 5.64
CA ARG A 53 12.65 -13.89 6.67
C ARG A 53 13.32 -13.70 8.04
N GLN A 54 14.50 -13.10 8.07
CA GLN A 54 15.30 -12.92 9.28
C GLN A 54 14.96 -11.60 9.97
N ALA A 55 14.57 -11.67 11.25
CA ALA A 55 14.56 -10.51 12.14
C ALA A 55 15.71 -10.59 13.13
N LEU A 56 16.76 -9.78 12.93
CA LEU A 56 17.88 -9.66 13.86
C LEU A 56 17.56 -8.63 14.94
N LYS A 57 17.93 -8.94 16.18
CA LYS A 57 17.73 -8.10 17.37
C LYS A 57 18.95 -8.14 18.27
N LEU A 58 19.21 -7.06 19.02
CA LEU A 58 20.24 -7.06 20.07
C LEU A 58 19.76 -7.69 21.38
N ASP A 59 18.44 -7.72 21.60
CA ASP A 59 17.79 -8.36 22.74
C ASP A 59 16.62 -9.21 22.20
N PRO A 60 16.39 -10.45 22.69
CA PRO A 60 15.28 -11.30 22.23
C PRO A 60 13.91 -10.61 22.29
N LYS A 61 13.68 -9.80 23.33
CA LYS A 61 12.47 -8.99 23.56
C LYS A 61 12.56 -7.59 22.96
N GLY A 62 13.74 -7.19 22.49
CA GLY A 62 13.98 -5.91 21.84
C GLY A 62 13.32 -5.74 20.47
N LYS A 63 13.49 -4.54 19.91
CA LYS A 63 13.06 -4.20 18.54
C LYS A 63 13.99 -4.85 17.52
N SER A 64 13.43 -5.20 16.37
CA SER A 64 14.22 -5.64 15.22
C SER A 64 15.05 -4.49 14.67
N LEU A 65 16.30 -4.80 14.32
CA LEU A 65 17.21 -3.89 13.64
C LEU A 65 16.76 -3.69 12.19
N ARG A 66 17.03 -2.50 11.64
CA ARG A 66 16.77 -2.20 10.22
C ARG A 66 17.94 -2.69 9.40
N ASP A 67 17.66 -3.10 8.17
CA ASP A 67 18.69 -3.62 7.27
C ASP A 67 19.77 -2.55 6.96
N ASP A 68 19.39 -1.28 6.97
CA ASP A 68 20.30 -0.13 6.74
C ASP A 68 21.08 0.30 8.00
N ASP A 69 20.82 -0.29 9.17
CA ASP A 69 21.57 0.04 10.39
C ASP A 69 23.02 -0.46 10.23
N ILE A 70 23.98 0.37 10.64
CA ILE A 70 25.41 0.10 10.52
C ILE A 70 25.91 -0.46 11.84
N LEU A 71 26.69 -1.55 11.78
CA LEU A 71 27.15 -2.28 12.96
C LEU A 71 27.82 -1.38 14.01
N GLN A 72 28.77 -0.53 13.62
CA GLN A 72 29.48 0.36 14.54
C GLN A 72 28.59 1.39 15.25
N ASN A 73 27.42 1.72 14.69
CA ASN A 73 26.50 2.69 15.25
C ASN A 73 25.54 2.06 16.27
N LEU A 74 25.58 0.73 16.41
CA LEU A 74 24.77 0.01 17.38
C LEU A 74 25.43 0.04 18.76
N PRO A 75 24.65 -0.07 19.85
CA PRO A 75 25.18 -0.11 21.20
C PRO A 75 25.82 -1.47 21.52
N VAL A 76 26.87 -1.83 20.79
CA VAL A 76 27.61 -3.10 20.88
C VAL A 76 29.11 -2.83 21.01
N GLY A 77 29.83 -3.71 21.70
CA GLY A 77 31.29 -3.68 21.75
C GLY A 77 31.92 -4.29 20.49
N THR A 78 33.20 -4.63 20.54
CA THR A 78 33.89 -5.38 19.46
C THR A 78 33.31 -6.77 19.21
N THR A 79 32.56 -7.30 20.17
CA THR A 79 31.75 -8.51 20.04
C THR A 79 30.27 -8.13 20.14
N ALA A 80 29.50 -8.48 19.12
CA ALA A 80 28.07 -8.21 19.02
C ALA A 80 27.28 -9.52 19.02
N THR A 81 26.47 -9.75 20.04
CA THR A 81 25.52 -10.87 20.05
C THR A 81 24.19 -10.40 19.47
N MET A 82 23.70 -11.12 18.47
CA MET A 82 22.44 -10.86 17.79
C MET A 82 21.53 -12.09 17.87
N TYR A 83 20.25 -11.85 18.05
CA TYR A 83 19.22 -12.88 18.10
C TYR A 83 18.42 -12.88 16.81
N VAL A 84 18.42 -13.99 16.09
CA VAL A 84 17.60 -14.18 14.90
C VAL A 84 16.24 -14.75 15.28
N ARG A 85 15.19 -14.12 14.77
CA ARG A 85 13.83 -14.65 14.81
C ARG A 85 13.34 -14.88 13.39
N ASP A 86 12.86 -16.09 13.15
CA ASP A 86 12.19 -16.45 11.92
C ASP A 86 10.79 -15.81 11.84
N LEU A 87 10.56 -15.00 10.80
CA LEU A 87 9.28 -14.35 10.50
C LEU A 87 8.34 -15.21 9.63
N GLY A 88 8.82 -16.35 9.11
CA GLY A 88 8.15 -17.15 8.10
C GLY A 88 8.18 -16.50 6.70
N PRO A 89 7.49 -17.08 5.71
CA PRO A 89 7.47 -16.56 4.34
C PRO A 89 7.05 -15.09 4.26
N GLN A 90 7.91 -14.27 3.66
CA GLN A 90 7.75 -12.85 3.45
C GLN A 90 7.65 -12.53 1.95
N LEU A 91 6.78 -11.58 1.60
CA LEU A 91 6.73 -11.00 0.26
C LEU A 91 7.03 -9.50 0.31
N GLY A 92 7.74 -9.02 -0.72
CA GLY A 92 8.00 -7.60 -0.90
C GLY A 92 6.73 -6.82 -1.20
N TRP A 93 6.68 -5.55 -0.79
CA TRP A 93 5.49 -4.69 -0.93
C TRP A 93 4.95 -4.60 -2.36
N THR A 94 5.80 -4.59 -3.38
CA THR A 94 5.33 -4.58 -4.78
C THR A 94 4.43 -5.77 -5.07
N MET A 95 4.85 -6.98 -4.68
CA MET A 95 4.04 -8.20 -4.88
C MET A 95 2.77 -8.19 -4.04
N VAL A 96 2.84 -7.65 -2.82
CA VAL A 96 1.66 -7.47 -1.94
C VAL A 96 0.60 -6.65 -2.66
N PHE A 97 0.95 -5.45 -3.12
CA PHE A 97 -0.01 -4.54 -3.76
C PHE A 97 -0.49 -5.08 -5.11
N LEU A 98 0.36 -5.73 -5.90
CA LEU A 98 -0.06 -6.40 -7.13
C LEU A 98 -1.12 -7.47 -6.86
N ALA A 99 -0.91 -8.33 -5.87
CA ALA A 99 -1.86 -9.36 -5.48
C ALA A 99 -3.16 -8.77 -4.92
N GLU A 100 -3.08 -7.69 -4.14
CA GLU A 100 -4.25 -6.99 -3.60
C GLU A 100 -5.10 -6.34 -4.70
N TYR A 101 -4.49 -5.79 -5.76
CA TYR A 101 -5.19 -5.04 -6.81
C TYR A 101 -5.60 -5.86 -8.03
N ILE A 102 -4.91 -6.96 -8.35
CA ILE A 102 -5.28 -7.81 -9.50
C ILE A 102 -6.61 -8.53 -9.25
N GLY A 103 -6.86 -8.93 -8.01
CA GLY A 103 -8.08 -9.64 -7.66
C GLY A 103 -9.34 -8.84 -7.87
N PRO A 104 -9.49 -7.62 -7.33
CA PRO A 104 -10.64 -6.78 -7.58
C PRO A 104 -10.93 -6.59 -9.07
N LEU A 105 -9.90 -6.39 -9.90
CA LEU A 105 -10.04 -6.28 -11.34
C LEU A 105 -10.66 -7.56 -11.94
N LEU A 106 -10.07 -8.72 -11.64
CA LEU A 106 -10.55 -10.00 -12.17
C LEU A 106 -11.94 -10.35 -11.64
N THR A 107 -12.17 -10.20 -10.33
CA THR A 107 -13.45 -10.54 -9.71
C THR A 107 -14.58 -9.69 -10.27
N TYR A 108 -14.38 -8.38 -10.46
CA TYR A 108 -15.39 -7.53 -11.08
C TYR A 108 -15.73 -7.98 -12.51
N LEU A 109 -14.71 -8.27 -13.33
CA LEU A 109 -14.90 -8.72 -14.71
C LEU A 109 -15.66 -10.04 -14.80
N LEU A 110 -15.46 -10.97 -13.86
CA LEU A 110 -16.23 -12.22 -13.79
C LEU A 110 -17.74 -11.96 -13.62
N PHE A 111 -18.13 -11.00 -12.77
CA PHE A 111 -19.54 -10.63 -12.61
C PHE A 111 -20.05 -9.81 -13.79
N TYR A 112 -19.25 -8.91 -14.36
CA TYR A 112 -19.64 -8.12 -15.53
C TYR A 112 -19.96 -9.00 -16.75
N PHE A 113 -19.09 -9.99 -17.04
CA PHE A 113 -19.33 -10.97 -18.10
C PHE A 113 -20.35 -12.04 -17.71
N ARG A 114 -20.88 -12.01 -16.49
CA ARG A 114 -21.86 -12.98 -15.97
C ARG A 114 -21.41 -14.42 -16.26
N VAL A 115 -20.17 -14.73 -15.89
CA VAL A 115 -19.64 -16.09 -15.98
C VAL A 115 -20.62 -17.04 -15.27
N PRO A 116 -20.84 -18.27 -15.80
CA PRO A 116 -21.66 -19.28 -15.13
C PRO A 116 -21.29 -19.42 -13.65
N PHE A 117 -22.20 -20.00 -12.84
CA PHE A 117 -22.09 -20.16 -11.38
C PHE A 117 -22.55 -18.96 -10.52
N PHE A 118 -22.40 -17.71 -10.99
CA PHE A 118 -22.78 -16.54 -10.19
C PHE A 118 -24.24 -16.10 -10.36
N TYR A 119 -24.79 -16.28 -11.56
CA TYR A 119 -26.17 -15.96 -11.91
C TYR A 119 -26.84 -17.17 -12.58
N SER A 120 -28.16 -17.14 -12.74
CA SER A 120 -28.88 -18.17 -13.50
C SER A 120 -28.30 -18.34 -14.90
N LEU A 121 -28.19 -19.59 -15.38
CA LEU A 121 -27.63 -19.93 -16.70
C LEU A 121 -28.29 -19.17 -17.85
N ARG A 122 -29.55 -18.75 -17.70
CA ARG A 122 -30.25 -17.89 -18.68
C ARG A 122 -29.53 -16.57 -18.97
N TYR A 123 -28.75 -16.07 -18.02
CA TYR A 123 -28.03 -14.80 -18.12
C TYR A 123 -26.53 -14.98 -18.36
N ALA A 124 -26.04 -16.21 -18.53
CA ALA A 124 -24.64 -16.48 -18.77
C ALA A 124 -24.14 -15.72 -20.00
N PHE A 125 -23.06 -14.95 -19.86
CA PHE A 125 -22.45 -14.14 -20.93
C PHE A 125 -23.38 -13.11 -21.60
N THR A 126 -24.49 -12.76 -20.95
CA THR A 126 -25.39 -11.69 -21.44
C THR A 126 -24.91 -10.33 -20.97
N SER A 127 -24.99 -9.32 -21.85
CA SER A 127 -24.70 -7.94 -21.48
C SER A 127 -25.91 -7.25 -20.82
N SER A 128 -25.64 -6.30 -19.92
CA SER A 128 -26.68 -5.42 -19.39
C SER A 128 -27.13 -4.41 -20.43
N ARG A 129 -28.42 -4.04 -20.42
CA ARG A 129 -28.97 -2.97 -21.28
C ARG A 129 -28.73 -1.57 -20.73
N HIS A 130 -28.28 -1.46 -19.48
CA HIS A 130 -28.15 -0.19 -18.78
C HIS A 130 -26.72 0.38 -18.97
N PRO A 131 -26.57 1.56 -19.62
CA PRO A 131 -25.25 2.14 -19.88
C PRO A 131 -24.41 2.35 -18.62
N VAL A 132 -25.06 2.64 -17.48
CA VAL A 132 -24.40 2.83 -16.18
C VAL A 132 -23.61 1.59 -15.73
N VAL A 133 -24.05 0.38 -16.10
CA VAL A 133 -23.36 -0.88 -15.74
C VAL A 133 -22.05 -0.99 -16.53
N THR A 134 -22.08 -0.67 -17.82
CA THR A 134 -20.87 -0.62 -18.66
C THR A 134 -19.93 0.50 -18.23
N LEU A 135 -20.45 1.69 -17.90
CA LEU A 135 -19.65 2.77 -17.35
C LEU A 135 -19.01 2.39 -16.01
N ALA A 136 -19.75 1.73 -15.12
CA ALA A 136 -19.23 1.27 -13.85
C ALA A 136 -18.11 0.24 -14.03
N CYS A 137 -18.27 -0.70 -14.97
CA CYS A 137 -17.20 -1.61 -15.35
C CYS A 137 -15.97 -0.86 -15.85
N ALA A 138 -16.14 0.07 -16.79
CA ALA A 138 -15.04 0.85 -17.34
C ALA A 138 -14.29 1.64 -16.25
N CYS A 139 -15.02 2.32 -15.36
CA CYS A 139 -14.43 3.07 -14.24
C CYS A 139 -13.68 2.17 -13.27
N HIS A 140 -14.28 1.05 -12.87
CA HIS A 140 -13.68 0.10 -11.94
C HIS A 140 -12.42 -0.56 -12.53
N THR A 141 -12.48 -1.00 -13.79
CA THR A 141 -11.33 -1.54 -14.51
C THR A 141 -10.24 -0.49 -14.63
N PHE A 142 -10.57 0.75 -15.03
CA PHE A 142 -9.59 1.83 -15.11
C PHE A 142 -8.92 2.11 -13.76
N HIS A 143 -9.70 2.21 -12.68
CA HIS A 143 -9.20 2.41 -11.33
C HIS A 143 -8.15 1.36 -10.94
N TYR A 144 -8.48 0.07 -11.05
CA TYR A 144 -7.56 -1.00 -10.65
C TYR A 144 -6.41 -1.21 -11.65
N ALA A 145 -6.62 -0.99 -12.95
CA ALA A 145 -5.55 -1.02 -13.93
C ALA A 145 -4.51 0.08 -13.66
N LYS A 146 -4.97 1.30 -13.37
CA LYS A 146 -4.12 2.41 -12.93
C LYS A 146 -3.37 2.03 -11.64
N ARG A 147 -4.03 1.49 -10.62
CA ARG A 147 -3.37 1.02 -9.38
C ARG A 147 -2.27 0.00 -9.63
N LEU A 148 -2.49 -0.95 -10.53
CA LEU A 148 -1.48 -1.94 -10.94
C LEU A 148 -0.29 -1.27 -11.63
N ILE A 149 -0.55 -0.38 -12.59
CA ILE A 149 0.49 0.39 -13.30
C ILE A 149 1.29 1.24 -12.31
N GLU A 150 0.62 1.97 -11.41
CA GLU A 150 1.29 2.77 -10.39
C GLU A 150 2.16 1.91 -9.46
N THR A 151 1.71 0.71 -9.10
CA THR A 151 2.48 -0.22 -8.26
C THR A 151 3.78 -0.64 -8.93
N ILE A 152 3.78 -0.82 -10.25
CA ILE A 152 4.95 -1.25 -11.02
C ILE A 152 5.88 -0.07 -11.31
N PHE A 153 5.32 1.07 -11.74
CA PHE A 153 6.10 2.14 -12.36
C PHE A 153 6.25 3.41 -11.50
N VAL A 154 5.36 3.65 -10.54
CA VAL A 154 5.32 4.89 -9.75
C VAL A 154 5.73 4.66 -8.30
N HIS A 155 5.28 3.57 -7.67
CA HIS A 155 5.51 3.35 -6.25
C HIS A 155 6.92 2.83 -5.97
N ARG A 156 7.71 3.64 -5.26
CA ARG A 156 8.96 3.20 -4.61
C ARG A 156 8.68 2.73 -3.20
N PHE A 157 8.50 1.43 -2.99
CA PHE A 157 8.31 0.87 -1.65
C PHE A 157 9.63 0.85 -0.86
N SER A 158 9.53 0.91 0.47
CA SER A 158 10.67 0.67 1.37
C SER A 158 11.08 -0.81 1.34
N HIS A 159 12.32 -1.13 1.70
CA HIS A 159 12.88 -2.49 1.80
C HIS A 159 12.19 -3.45 2.80
N GLY A 160 11.06 -3.04 3.40
CA GLY A 160 10.28 -3.92 4.26
C GLY A 160 9.50 -4.98 3.48
N THR A 161 9.03 -5.99 4.21
CA THR A 161 8.20 -7.07 3.67
C THR A 161 6.97 -7.31 4.53
N MET A 162 6.03 -8.10 4.01
CA MET A 162 4.82 -8.51 4.71
C MET A 162 4.72 -10.04 4.81
N PRO A 163 4.29 -10.60 5.97
CA PRO A 163 4.09 -12.04 6.10
C PRO A 163 2.96 -12.55 5.20
N LEU A 164 3.18 -13.69 4.54
CA LEU A 164 2.25 -14.28 3.56
C LEU A 164 0.81 -14.42 4.07
N ARG A 165 0.65 -14.89 5.32
CA ARG A 165 -0.67 -15.06 5.95
C ARG A 165 -1.50 -13.78 6.01
N MET A 166 -0.85 -12.62 6.13
CA MET A 166 -1.53 -11.33 6.20
C MET A 166 -1.96 -10.87 4.81
N ILE A 167 -1.18 -11.21 3.77
CA ILE A 167 -1.50 -10.91 2.38
C ILE A 167 -2.76 -11.65 1.96
N VAL A 168 -2.88 -12.95 2.30
CA VAL A 168 -4.10 -13.72 2.02
C VAL A 168 -5.34 -13.05 2.61
N ARG A 169 -5.25 -12.55 3.85
CA ARG A 169 -6.33 -11.82 4.50
C ARG A 169 -6.67 -10.51 3.79
N ASN A 170 -5.65 -9.75 3.37
CA ASN A 170 -5.86 -8.50 2.63
C ASN A 170 -6.49 -8.76 1.26
N CYS A 171 -5.99 -9.76 0.52
CA CYS A 171 -6.58 -10.17 -0.75
C CYS A 171 -8.04 -10.60 -0.56
N ALA A 172 -8.34 -11.48 0.40
CA ALA A 172 -9.72 -11.89 0.69
C ALA A 172 -10.64 -10.68 0.95
N TYR A 173 -10.15 -9.68 1.69
CA TYR A 173 -10.86 -8.43 1.91
C TYR A 173 -11.13 -7.67 0.60
N TYR A 174 -10.08 -7.28 -0.15
CA TYR A 174 -10.26 -6.46 -1.36
C TYR A 174 -11.04 -7.20 -2.46
N TRP A 175 -10.73 -8.49 -2.67
CA TRP A 175 -11.36 -9.31 -3.70
C TRP A 175 -12.83 -9.56 -3.37
N GLY A 176 -13.14 -9.82 -2.09
CA GLY A 176 -14.49 -10.03 -1.59
C GLY A 176 -15.36 -8.79 -1.69
N PHE A 177 -14.85 -7.62 -1.31
CA PHE A 177 -15.60 -6.35 -1.45
C PHE A 177 -15.85 -5.99 -2.92
N SER A 178 -14.87 -6.22 -3.80
CA SER A 178 -15.05 -6.07 -5.25
C SER A 178 -16.11 -7.04 -5.80
N ALA A 179 -16.07 -8.31 -5.38
CA ALA A 179 -17.09 -9.28 -5.75
C ALA A 179 -18.47 -8.87 -5.25
N TRP A 180 -18.57 -8.36 -4.02
CA TRP A 180 -19.83 -7.89 -3.44
C TRP A 180 -20.44 -6.74 -4.25
N LEU A 181 -19.69 -5.67 -4.52
CA LEU A 181 -20.20 -4.56 -5.33
C LEU A 181 -20.51 -4.99 -6.77
N ALA A 182 -19.66 -5.83 -7.37
CA ALA A 182 -19.82 -6.26 -8.75
C ALA A 182 -21.05 -7.16 -8.91
N TYR A 183 -21.34 -8.01 -7.92
CA TYR A 183 -22.53 -8.84 -7.91
C TYR A 183 -23.80 -8.02 -8.08
N TYR A 184 -23.97 -6.96 -7.28
CA TYR A 184 -25.17 -6.13 -7.29
C TYR A 184 -25.27 -5.21 -8.50
N ILE A 185 -24.17 -4.58 -8.93
CA ILE A 185 -24.17 -3.68 -10.10
C ILE A 185 -24.48 -4.45 -11.38
N ASN A 186 -23.93 -5.67 -11.52
CA ASN A 186 -24.06 -6.45 -12.75
C ASN A 186 -25.24 -7.43 -12.73
N HIS A 187 -25.97 -7.51 -11.61
CA HIS A 187 -27.11 -8.41 -11.43
C HIS A 187 -28.16 -8.17 -12.53
N PRO A 188 -28.79 -9.22 -13.11
CA PRO A 188 -29.84 -9.07 -14.13
C PRO A 188 -31.05 -8.22 -13.68
N LEU A 189 -31.28 -8.14 -12.36
CA LEU A 189 -32.35 -7.34 -11.74
C LEU A 189 -31.88 -5.95 -11.28
N TYR A 190 -30.67 -5.52 -11.66
CA TYR A 190 -30.18 -4.19 -11.32
C TYR A 190 -31.11 -3.12 -11.86
N THR A 191 -31.62 -2.27 -10.98
CA THR A 191 -32.42 -1.12 -11.33
C THR A 191 -31.49 0.09 -11.43
N PRO A 192 -31.37 0.71 -12.61
CA PRO A 192 -30.55 1.91 -12.74
C PRO A 192 -31.17 3.05 -11.93
N PRO A 193 -30.34 4.01 -11.52
CA PRO A 193 -30.77 5.33 -11.07
C PRO A 193 -31.89 5.89 -11.96
N CYS A 194 -32.99 6.36 -11.34
CA CYS A 194 -34.29 6.73 -11.94
C CYS A 194 -34.33 6.89 -13.49
N ASN A 195 -35.07 5.99 -14.15
CA ASN A 195 -35.33 5.96 -15.61
C ASN A 195 -36.20 7.10 -16.16
N LYS A 196 -36.50 8.15 -15.39
CA LYS A 196 -37.25 9.29 -15.93
C LYS A 196 -36.32 10.10 -16.83
N LEU A 197 -36.54 9.92 -18.13
CA LEU A 197 -36.06 10.65 -19.29
C LEU A 197 -36.07 12.17 -19.08
N CYS A 198 -35.13 12.69 -18.31
CA CYS A 198 -34.83 14.11 -18.19
C CYS A 198 -33.33 14.24 -18.39
N ALA A 199 -32.91 15.15 -19.28
CA ALA A 199 -31.50 15.46 -19.54
C ALA A 199 -30.65 15.65 -18.26
N GLY A 200 -31.28 15.98 -17.13
CA GLY A 200 -30.68 16.02 -15.80
C GLY A 200 -30.04 14.72 -15.29
N HIS A 201 -30.57 13.54 -15.62
CA HIS A 201 -29.98 12.27 -15.15
C HIS A 201 -28.70 11.90 -15.90
N ILE A 202 -28.72 11.98 -17.24
CA ILE A 202 -27.52 11.83 -18.08
C ILE A 202 -26.47 12.88 -17.68
N CYS A 203 -26.89 14.12 -17.46
CA CYS A 203 -26.03 15.18 -16.93
C CYS A 203 -25.44 14.81 -15.55
N GLY A 204 -26.23 14.19 -14.67
CA GLY A 204 -25.79 13.71 -13.35
C GLY A 204 -24.73 12.61 -13.43
N THR A 205 -24.96 11.57 -14.25
CA THR A 205 -23.98 10.49 -14.48
C THR A 205 -22.69 11.04 -15.09
N MET A 206 -22.77 11.93 -16.08
CA MET A 206 -21.59 12.55 -16.70
C MET A 206 -20.82 13.45 -15.74
N LYS A 207 -21.52 14.20 -14.86
CA LYS A 207 -20.88 14.96 -13.78
C LYS A 207 -20.13 14.06 -12.82
N CYS A 208 -20.73 12.94 -12.39
CA CYS A 208 -20.05 11.97 -11.52
C CYS A 208 -18.81 11.37 -12.19
N LEU A 209 -18.92 11.03 -13.49
CA LEU A 209 -17.80 10.52 -14.27
C LEU A 209 -16.67 11.55 -14.41
N PHE A 210 -17.00 12.83 -14.59
CA PHE A 210 -16.02 13.91 -14.63
C PHE A 210 -15.30 14.06 -13.28
N VAL A 211 -16.05 14.10 -12.17
CA VAL A 211 -15.47 14.19 -10.82
C VAL A 211 -14.60 12.97 -10.52
N LEU A 212 -15.06 11.76 -10.86
CA LEU A 212 -14.29 10.52 -10.71
C LEU A 212 -12.94 10.62 -11.44
N GLN A 213 -12.93 11.05 -12.70
CA GLN A 213 -11.70 11.23 -13.48
C GLN A 213 -10.76 12.28 -12.86
N MET A 214 -11.30 13.41 -12.41
CA MET A 214 -10.51 14.44 -11.72
C MET A 214 -9.89 13.89 -10.43
N CYS A 215 -10.62 13.05 -9.69
CA CYS A 215 -10.10 12.38 -8.52
C CYS A 215 -9.05 11.33 -8.87
N GLU A 216 -9.21 10.57 -9.96
CA GLU A 216 -8.20 9.60 -10.40
C GLU A 216 -6.87 10.28 -10.78
N LEU A 217 -6.96 11.36 -11.56
CA LEU A 217 -5.82 12.19 -11.95
C LEU A 217 -5.18 12.85 -10.74
N GLY A 218 -6.00 13.34 -9.81
CA GLY A 218 -5.55 13.92 -8.56
C GLY A 218 -4.77 12.91 -7.73
N ASN A 219 -5.34 11.72 -7.54
CA ASN A 219 -4.69 10.64 -6.80
C ASN A 219 -3.34 10.24 -7.44
N PHE A 220 -3.31 10.05 -8.77
CA PHE A 220 -2.07 9.76 -9.51
C PHE A 220 -1.03 10.86 -9.33
N SER A 221 -1.45 12.13 -9.42
CA SER A 221 -0.58 13.29 -9.21
C SER A 221 0.04 13.30 -7.82
N ILE A 222 -0.72 12.93 -6.79
CA ILE A 222 -0.20 12.78 -5.43
C ILE A 222 0.81 11.63 -5.36
N HIS A 223 0.52 10.48 -5.97
CA HIS A 223 1.44 9.33 -5.98
C HIS A 223 2.78 9.66 -6.66
N LEU A 224 2.76 10.39 -7.77
CA LEU A 224 3.97 10.92 -8.41
C LEU A 224 4.73 11.89 -7.50
N ALA A 225 4.03 12.82 -6.85
CA ALA A 225 4.66 13.75 -5.91
C ALA A 225 5.33 13.02 -4.74
N LEU A 226 4.68 12.00 -4.19
CA LEU A 226 5.21 11.16 -3.11
C LEU A 226 6.42 10.33 -3.56
N ASN A 227 6.41 9.84 -4.81
CA ASN A 227 7.54 9.15 -5.39
C ASN A 227 8.77 10.06 -5.51
N ASN A 228 8.58 11.29 -5.97
CA ASN A 228 9.68 12.25 -6.15
C ASN A 228 10.37 12.61 -4.82
N LEU A 229 9.68 12.57 -3.68
CA LEU A 229 10.31 12.77 -2.36
C LEU A 229 11.36 11.70 -2.02
N ARG A 230 11.24 10.51 -2.63
CA ARG A 230 12.19 9.40 -2.47
C ARG A 230 13.25 9.40 -3.58
N GLY A 231 13.18 10.34 -4.54
CA GLY A 231 14.03 10.45 -5.71
C GLY A 231 15.45 10.94 -5.44
N ASP A 232 15.61 11.87 -4.50
CA ASP A 232 16.83 12.69 -4.38
C ASP A 232 18.01 11.98 -3.68
N GLY A 233 17.97 10.66 -3.50
CA GLY A 233 19.04 9.89 -2.84
C GLY A 233 19.26 10.20 -1.34
N SER A 234 18.75 11.33 -0.84
CA SER A 234 18.79 11.69 0.58
C SER A 234 17.92 10.69 1.36
N ARG A 235 18.54 9.93 2.26
CA ARG A 235 17.85 9.04 3.20
C ARG A 235 17.03 9.79 4.26
N SER A 236 17.11 11.13 4.30
CA SER A 236 16.32 11.94 5.22
C SER A 236 14.85 11.90 4.81
N ARG A 237 14.02 11.44 5.75
CA ARG A 237 12.57 11.42 5.59
C ARG A 237 12.07 12.86 5.50
N ARG A 238 11.17 13.12 4.54
CA ARG A 238 10.54 14.42 4.29
C ARG A 238 9.03 14.26 4.24
N TYR A 239 8.29 15.31 4.54
CA TYR A 239 6.85 15.36 4.33
C TYR A 239 6.52 16.07 2.99
N PRO A 240 5.43 15.68 2.30
CA PRO A 240 5.06 16.26 1.02
C PRO A 240 4.61 17.72 1.11
N LYS A 241 4.97 18.49 0.08
CA LYS A 241 4.56 19.88 -0.13
C LYS A 241 3.88 20.03 -1.49
N PRO A 242 3.00 21.05 -1.66
CA PRO A 242 2.45 21.41 -2.95
C PRO A 242 3.52 21.68 -4.00
N THR A 243 3.20 21.38 -5.26
CA THR A 243 4.05 21.58 -6.43
C THR A 243 3.35 22.50 -7.44
N LYS A 244 3.96 22.70 -8.61
CA LYS A 244 3.32 23.42 -9.73
C LYS A 244 2.04 22.72 -10.23
N ASN A 245 1.88 21.42 -10.01
CA ASN A 245 0.67 20.70 -10.38
C ASN A 245 -0.49 21.04 -9.40
N PRO A 246 -1.62 21.59 -9.88
CA PRO A 246 -2.74 22.02 -9.03
C PRO A 246 -3.35 20.89 -8.20
N PHE A 247 -3.31 19.65 -8.67
CA PHE A 247 -3.79 18.49 -7.90
C PHE A 247 -2.99 18.27 -6.61
N THR A 248 -1.76 18.77 -6.53
CA THR A 248 -0.92 18.67 -5.32
C THR A 248 -1.16 19.79 -4.32
N TRP A 249 -1.94 20.82 -4.67
CA TRP A 249 -2.24 21.94 -3.77
C TRP A 249 -3.07 21.51 -2.57
N LEU A 250 -3.73 20.36 -2.65
CA LEU A 250 -4.43 19.80 -1.51
C LEU A 250 -3.48 19.52 -0.32
N PHE A 251 -2.17 19.40 -0.54
CA PHE A 251 -1.17 19.38 0.53
C PHE A 251 -1.11 20.67 1.37
N PHE A 252 -1.66 21.80 0.92
CA PHE A 252 -1.81 22.97 1.80
C PHE A 252 -2.76 22.66 2.97
N PHE A 253 -3.78 21.83 2.73
CA PHE A 253 -4.88 21.62 3.65
C PHE A 253 -4.86 20.26 4.35
N VAL A 254 -4.33 19.22 3.71
CA VAL A 254 -4.37 17.85 4.25
C VAL A 254 -3.04 17.11 4.11
N SER A 255 -2.78 16.18 5.03
CA SER A 255 -1.59 15.33 5.03
C SER A 255 -1.63 14.23 3.97
N CYS A 256 -2.82 13.67 3.71
CA CYS A 256 -2.99 12.48 2.86
C CYS A 256 -3.98 12.75 1.71
N PRO A 257 -3.67 13.67 0.79
CA PRO A 257 -4.57 14.01 -0.32
C PRO A 257 -4.83 12.86 -1.29
N ASN A 258 -3.94 11.87 -1.36
CA ASN A 258 -4.20 10.64 -2.11
C ASN A 258 -5.44 9.91 -1.57
N TYR A 259 -5.62 9.86 -0.25
CA TYR A 259 -6.82 9.28 0.35
C TYR A 259 -8.05 10.17 0.13
N THR A 260 -7.90 11.50 0.14
CA THR A 260 -9.01 12.41 -0.19
C THR A 260 -9.54 12.16 -1.60
N TYR A 261 -8.64 12.07 -2.58
CA TYR A 261 -9.02 11.77 -3.95
C TYR A 261 -9.60 10.37 -4.09
N GLU A 262 -9.04 9.37 -3.41
CA GLU A 262 -9.58 8.02 -3.37
C GLU A 262 -11.03 8.00 -2.88
N VAL A 263 -11.33 8.70 -1.78
CA VAL A 263 -12.70 8.85 -1.27
C VAL A 263 -13.59 9.52 -2.32
N GLY A 264 -13.09 10.54 -3.02
CA GLY A 264 -13.82 11.21 -4.10
C GLY A 264 -14.17 10.28 -5.27
N VAL A 265 -13.27 9.35 -5.64
CA VAL A 265 -13.54 8.30 -6.63
C VAL A 265 -14.72 7.44 -6.19
N TRP A 266 -14.68 6.89 -4.97
CA TRP A 266 -15.70 5.96 -4.46
C TRP A 266 -17.04 6.65 -4.18
N VAL A 267 -17.05 7.90 -3.72
CA VAL A 267 -18.26 8.72 -3.59
C VAL A 267 -18.89 8.96 -4.97
N SER A 268 -18.08 9.35 -5.96
CA SER A 268 -18.57 9.55 -7.33
C SER A 268 -19.13 8.26 -7.93
N PHE A 269 -18.46 7.13 -7.69
CA PHE A 269 -18.90 5.81 -8.13
C PHE A 269 -20.21 5.37 -7.44
N THR A 270 -20.37 5.66 -6.16
CA THR A 270 -21.60 5.43 -5.40
C THR A 270 -22.77 6.22 -5.98
N ILE A 271 -22.58 7.52 -6.20
CA ILE A 271 -23.64 8.39 -6.74
C ILE A 271 -23.99 7.98 -8.17
N MET A 272 -22.97 7.64 -8.98
CA MET A 272 -23.15 7.18 -10.36
C MET A 272 -23.98 5.89 -10.44
N THR A 273 -23.74 4.93 -9.55
CA THR A 273 -24.41 3.61 -9.57
C THR A 273 -25.71 3.57 -8.75
N GLN A 274 -25.91 4.53 -7.83
CA GLN A 274 -26.93 4.53 -6.77
C GLN A 274 -27.14 3.15 -6.13
N CYS A 275 -26.05 2.43 -5.90
CA CYS A 275 -26.07 1.07 -5.40
C CYS A 275 -25.69 1.06 -3.91
N MET A 276 -26.60 0.61 -3.05
CA MET A 276 -26.42 0.64 -1.59
C MET A 276 -25.16 -0.14 -1.11
N PRO A 277 -24.85 -1.34 -1.61
CA PRO A 277 -23.56 -2.02 -1.33
C PRO A 277 -22.33 -1.16 -1.61
N VAL A 278 -22.36 -0.35 -2.68
CA VAL A 278 -21.25 0.55 -3.04
C VAL A 278 -21.14 1.70 -2.04
N ALA A 279 -22.27 2.24 -1.58
CA ALA A 279 -22.29 3.26 -0.54
C ALA A 279 -21.70 2.73 0.79
N LEU A 280 -22.08 1.51 1.18
CA LEU A 280 -21.52 0.86 2.37
C LEU A 280 -20.02 0.62 2.23
N TYR A 281 -19.57 0.14 1.08
CA TYR A 281 -18.14 -0.02 0.82
C TYR A 281 -17.39 1.31 0.90
N THR A 282 -17.95 2.37 0.32
CA THR A 282 -17.39 3.73 0.36
C THR A 282 -17.24 4.25 1.79
N LEU A 283 -18.24 3.98 2.65
CA LEU A 283 -18.15 4.32 4.07
C LEU A 283 -17.03 3.54 4.78
N LEU A 284 -16.96 2.23 4.56
CA LEU A 284 -15.96 1.36 5.20
C LEU A 284 -14.53 1.74 4.79
N ILE A 285 -14.30 1.97 3.49
CA ILE A 285 -12.98 2.38 2.99
C ILE A 285 -12.61 3.78 3.49
N PHE A 286 -13.58 4.70 3.59
CA PHE A 286 -13.37 6.02 4.18
C PHE A 286 -12.93 5.94 5.65
N ILE A 287 -13.58 5.12 6.46
CA ILE A 287 -13.21 4.89 7.86
C ILE A 287 -11.77 4.35 7.94
N GLN A 288 -11.47 3.32 7.16
CA GLN A 288 -10.14 2.70 7.16
C GLN A 288 -9.03 3.67 6.75
N MET A 289 -9.24 4.43 5.67
CA MET A 289 -8.29 5.45 5.20
C MET A 289 -8.15 6.60 6.20
N SER A 290 -9.23 6.99 6.88
CA SER A 290 -9.18 8.01 7.93
C SER A 290 -8.30 7.60 9.11
N ILE A 291 -8.37 6.33 9.53
CA ILE A 291 -7.50 5.79 10.58
C ILE A 291 -6.03 5.87 10.15
N TRP A 292 -5.72 5.45 8.92
CA TRP A 292 -4.36 5.53 8.37
C TRP A 292 -3.87 6.97 8.20
N ALA A 293 -4.74 7.87 7.73
CA ALA A 293 -4.45 9.28 7.54
C ALA A 293 -4.08 9.94 8.87
N LYS A 294 -4.87 9.71 9.92
CA LYS A 294 -4.62 10.24 11.27
C LYS A 294 -3.30 9.73 11.84
N GLY A 295 -3.00 8.44 11.65
CA GLY A 295 -1.72 7.86 12.04
C GLY A 295 -0.54 8.55 11.36
N LYS A 296 -0.65 8.79 10.04
CA LYS A 296 0.40 9.46 9.26
C LYS A 296 0.54 10.94 9.61
N HIS A 297 -0.58 11.66 9.78
CA HIS A 297 -0.61 13.05 10.23
C HIS A 297 0.10 13.19 11.58
N LYS A 298 -0.28 12.38 12.57
CA LYS A 298 0.34 12.38 13.90
C LYS A 298 1.84 12.06 13.86
N ALA A 299 2.27 11.16 12.97
CA ALA A 299 3.68 10.88 12.77
C ALA A 299 4.42 12.12 12.24
N TYR A 300 3.87 12.80 11.24
CA TYR A 300 4.47 14.02 10.70
C TYR A 300 4.57 15.15 11.72
N SER A 301 3.52 15.41 12.49
CA SER A 301 3.53 16.48 13.51
C SER A 301 4.53 16.22 14.65
N ARG A 302 4.88 14.95 14.90
CA ARG A 302 5.90 14.57 15.90
C ARG A 302 7.31 14.62 15.35
N GLU A 303 7.48 14.25 14.09
CA GLU A 303 8.78 14.10 13.44
C GLU A 303 9.34 15.44 12.93
N PHE A 304 8.47 16.33 12.43
CA PHE A 304 8.88 17.57 11.76
C PHE A 304 8.44 18.79 12.56
N LYS A 305 9.42 19.56 13.06
CA LYS A 305 9.16 20.81 13.80
C LYS A 305 8.53 21.90 12.92
N ASP A 306 8.82 21.90 11.62
CA ASP A 306 8.29 22.84 10.62
C ASP A 306 6.95 22.39 10.00
N TYR A 307 6.32 21.33 10.54
CA TYR A 307 5.08 20.80 10.00
C TYR A 307 3.91 21.79 10.15
N PRO A 308 3.12 22.06 9.09
CA PRO A 308 2.03 23.03 9.19
C PRO A 308 0.92 22.56 10.14
N GLY A 309 0.70 23.31 11.22
CA GLY A 309 -0.30 22.97 12.25
C GLY A 309 -1.77 23.06 11.79
N LEU A 310 -2.05 23.77 10.69
CA LEU A 310 -3.40 23.90 10.13
C LEU A 310 -3.79 22.75 9.18
N ARG A 311 -2.86 21.84 8.86
CA ARG A 311 -3.20 20.67 8.02
C ARG A 311 -4.11 19.72 8.80
N MET A 312 -5.08 19.16 8.11
CA MET A 312 -5.92 18.05 8.59
C MET A 312 -5.41 16.71 8.04
N ALA A 313 -5.98 15.58 8.44
CA ALA A 313 -5.47 14.28 8.02
C ALA A 313 -5.87 13.90 6.59
N ILE A 314 -7.14 14.07 6.22
CA ILE A 314 -7.77 13.54 5.00
C ILE A 314 -8.83 14.46 4.38
N ILE A 315 -9.70 15.13 5.14
CA ILE A 315 -10.72 16.03 4.59
C ILE A 315 -10.41 17.46 5.05
N PRO A 316 -10.24 18.43 4.12
CA PRO A 316 -10.03 19.82 4.48
C PRO A 316 -11.10 20.31 5.46
N LEU A 317 -10.66 21.00 6.52
CA LEU A 317 -11.53 21.64 7.54
C LEU A 317 -12.37 20.69 8.41
N ILE A 318 -12.32 19.37 8.19
CA ILE A 318 -13.13 18.39 8.93
C ILE A 318 -12.26 17.36 9.65
N LEU A 319 -11.35 16.70 8.93
CA LEU A 319 -10.69 15.48 9.43
C LEU A 319 -9.25 15.32 9.00
#